data_AF-A0A0G1CI49-F1
#
_entry.id   AF-A0A0G1CI49-F1
#
_cell.length_a   1.000
_cell.length_b   1.000
_cell.length_c   1.000
_cell.angle_alpha   90.00
_cell.angle_beta   90.00
_cell.angle_gamma   90.00
#
_symmetry.space_group_name_H-M   'P 1'
#
loop_
_entity.id
_entity.type
_entity.pdbx_description
1 polymer ?
#
loop_
_entity_poly.entity_id
_entity_poly.type
_entity_poly.pdbx_seq_one_letter_code
_entity_poly.pdbx_strand_id
1 'polypeptide(L)'
;MASVHKKLFLVLLVVLTLATMLFATQSQPVEAGTNGQQLRFVCSLMHEAIIRGYNQNGQRVEWRGSANQGTITTWGWWWKGWVRVYYWNRSRNYWYSQPVYVPKFQVGDTYEARC
;
A
#
# COMPACT_ATOMS: atom_id res chain seq x y z
N MET A 1 -14.97 -44.90 -34.95
CA MET A 1 -14.78 -44.96 -33.48
C MET A 1 -13.51 -44.20 -33.12
N ALA A 2 -13.60 -43.08 -32.41
CA ALA A 2 -12.43 -42.29 -32.04
C ALA A 2 -11.62 -43.01 -30.95
N SER A 3 -10.33 -43.24 -31.22
CA SER A 3 -9.39 -43.89 -30.30
C SER A 3 -9.36 -43.19 -28.93
N VAL A 4 -9.45 -43.98 -27.86
CA VAL A 4 -9.53 -43.54 -26.45
C VAL A 4 -8.42 -42.53 -26.09
N HIS A 5 -7.26 -42.63 -26.76
CA HIS A 5 -6.11 -41.75 -26.53
C HIS A 5 -6.37 -40.31 -27.00
N LYS A 6 -7.17 -40.13 -28.06
CA LYS A 6 -7.55 -38.79 -28.55
C LYS A 6 -8.51 -38.08 -27.59
N LYS A 7 -9.35 -38.83 -26.85
CA LYS A 7 -10.28 -38.29 -25.86
C LYS A 7 -9.56 -37.86 -24.58
N LEU A 8 -8.60 -38.67 -24.12
CA LEU A 8 -7.80 -38.38 -22.93
C LEU A 8 -6.95 -37.11 -23.10
N PHE A 9 -6.33 -36.95 -24.29
CA PHE A 9 -5.51 -35.78 -24.61
C PHE A 9 -6.33 -34.48 -24.65
N LEU A 10 -7.57 -34.55 -25.14
CA LEU A 10 -8.47 -33.40 -25.24
C LEU A 10 -8.98 -32.95 -23.86
N VAL A 11 -9.26 -33.89 -22.96
CA VAL A 11 -9.63 -33.58 -21.57
C VAL A 11 -8.46 -32.93 -20.82
N LEU A 12 -7.24 -33.43 -21.02
CA LEU A 12 -6.05 -32.86 -20.37
C LEU A 12 -5.81 -31.40 -20.81
N LEU A 13 -6.02 -31.11 -22.09
CA LEU A 13 -5.89 -29.76 -22.66
C LEU A 13 -6.93 -28.79 -22.10
N VAL A 14 -8.18 -29.24 -21.91
CA VAL A 14 -9.26 -28.42 -21.31
C VAL A 14 -9.00 -28.14 -19.83
N VAL A 15 -8.46 -29.10 -19.08
CA VAL A 15 -8.11 -28.90 -17.66
C VAL A 15 -6.95 -27.91 -17.52
N LEU A 16 -5.96 -27.97 -18.43
CA LEU A 16 -4.81 -27.08 -18.41
C LEU A 16 -5.19 -25.63 -18.77
N THR A 17 -6.13 -25.42 -19.70
CA THR A 17 -6.60 -24.08 -20.05
C THR A 17 -7.52 -23.47 -18.99
N LEU A 18 -8.24 -24.27 -18.20
CA LEU A 18 -8.98 -23.76 -17.04
C LEU A 18 -8.06 -23.34 -15.89
N ALA A 19 -6.95 -24.05 -15.68
CA ALA A 19 -6.03 -23.77 -14.58
C ALA A 19 -5.25 -22.45 -14.74
N THR A 20 -5.02 -21.99 -15.97
CA THR A 20 -4.26 -20.75 -16.23
C THR A 20 -5.07 -19.47 -16.02
N MET A 21 -6.41 -19.54 -15.99
CA MET A 21 -7.26 -18.36 -15.75
C MET A 21 -7.34 -17.94 -14.27
N LEU A 22 -6.84 -18.75 -13.34
CA LEU A 22 -6.90 -18.48 -11.89
C LEU A 22 -5.75 -17.61 -11.36
N PHE A 23 -4.75 -17.30 -12.18
CA PHE A 23 -3.58 -16.51 -11.74
C PHE A 23 -3.55 -15.07 -12.29
N ALA A 24 -4.58 -14.64 -13.01
CA ALA A 24 -4.73 -13.24 -13.42
C ALA A 24 -5.32 -12.39 -12.29
N THR A 25 -4.66 -12.36 -11.13
CA THR A 25 -4.94 -11.32 -10.13
C THR A 25 -4.36 -10.02 -10.67
N GLN A 26 -5.17 -9.30 -11.44
CA GLN A 26 -4.86 -7.96 -11.92
C GLN A 26 -4.60 -7.07 -10.71
N SER A 27 -3.37 -6.60 -10.55
CA SER A 27 -3.10 -5.40 -9.79
C SER A 27 -3.72 -4.24 -10.56
N GLN A 28 -4.99 -3.93 -10.31
CA GLN A 28 -5.58 -2.74 -10.92
C GLN A 28 -4.81 -1.52 -10.41
N PRO A 29 -4.47 -0.55 -11.28
CA PRO A 29 -4.04 0.75 -10.81
C PRO A 29 -5.19 1.32 -9.99
N VAL A 30 -5.02 1.35 -8.66
CA VAL A 30 -6.02 1.90 -7.77
C VAL A 30 -6.07 3.39 -8.05
N GLU A 31 -7.20 3.85 -8.61
CA GLU A 31 -7.48 5.28 -8.76
C GLU A 31 -7.20 6.00 -7.43
N ALA A 32 -6.69 7.23 -7.54
CA ALA A 32 -6.59 8.14 -6.42
C ALA A 32 -7.93 8.20 -5.67
N GLY A 33 -7.96 7.59 -4.49
CA GLY A 33 -9.16 6.93 -3.98
C GLY A 33 -10.06 7.85 -3.18
N THR A 34 -11.36 7.80 -3.44
CA THR A 34 -12.47 8.44 -2.71
C THR A 34 -12.59 8.02 -1.22
N ASN A 35 -11.62 7.32 -0.64
CA ASN A 35 -11.66 6.75 0.72
C ASN A 35 -10.27 6.62 1.36
N GLY A 36 -9.47 7.69 1.31
CA GLY A 36 -8.16 7.74 1.94
C GLY A 36 -7.30 8.82 1.32
N GLN A 37 -6.14 9.06 1.91
CA GLN A 37 -5.20 10.09 1.46
C GLN A 37 -3.77 9.61 1.62
N GLN A 38 -2.88 10.10 0.78
CA GLN A 38 -1.44 9.97 0.97
C GLN A 38 -1.00 10.88 2.11
N LEU A 39 -0.06 10.45 2.93
CA LEU A 39 0.42 11.25 4.05
C LEU A 39 1.70 11.99 3.65
N ARG A 40 1.66 13.32 3.67
CA ARG A 40 2.84 14.18 3.71
C ARG A 40 3.14 14.53 5.16
N PHE A 41 4.25 14.00 5.67
CA PHE A 41 4.63 14.18 7.06
C PHE A 41 5.91 15.02 7.14
N VAL A 42 5.85 16.13 7.90
CA VAL A 42 6.93 17.12 7.99
C VAL A 42 7.45 17.18 9.42
N CYS A 43 8.75 16.97 9.58
CA CYS A 43 9.44 17.04 10.86
C CYS A 43 10.93 17.38 10.64
N SER A 44 11.39 18.52 11.17
CA SER A 44 12.72 19.08 10.85
C SER A 44 13.90 18.15 11.15
N LEU A 45 13.81 17.34 12.20
CA LEU A 45 14.86 16.42 12.63
C LEU A 45 14.72 15.01 12.04
N MET A 46 13.65 14.74 11.30
CA MET A 46 13.39 13.41 10.76
C MET A 46 14.33 13.11 9.59
N HIS A 47 14.90 11.91 9.61
CA HIS A 47 15.71 11.37 8.53
C HIS A 47 15.05 10.15 7.87
N GLU A 48 14.34 9.33 8.63
CA GLU A 48 13.61 8.17 8.13
C GLU A 48 12.36 7.96 8.99
N ALA A 49 11.38 7.27 8.42
CA ALA A 49 10.12 6.99 9.10
C ALA A 49 9.51 5.64 8.69
N ILE A 50 8.72 5.11 9.61
CA ILE A 50 7.84 3.96 9.43
C ILE A 50 6.42 4.44 9.75
N ILE A 51 5.46 4.19 8.85
CA ILE A 51 4.06 4.51 9.08
C ILE A 51 3.27 3.21 9.13
N ARG A 52 2.50 3.01 10.20
CA ARG A 52 1.62 1.86 10.40
C ARG A 52 0.19 2.31 10.54
N GLY A 53 -0.73 1.63 9.88
CA GLY A 53 -2.15 1.99 9.94
C GLY A 53 -2.99 1.17 8.99
N TYR A 54 -4.20 1.63 8.74
CA TYR A 54 -5.11 1.02 7.77
C TYR A 54 -5.05 1.76 6.44
N ASN A 55 -5.02 0.99 5.35
CA ASN A 55 -5.12 1.53 4.00
C ASN A 55 -6.59 1.80 3.60
N GLN A 56 -6.83 2.32 2.40
CA GLN A 56 -8.17 2.59 1.85
C GLN A 56 -9.09 1.34 1.87
N ASN A 57 -8.51 0.14 1.76
CA ASN A 57 -9.22 -1.13 1.79
C ASN A 57 -9.48 -1.66 3.22
N GLY A 58 -9.02 -0.95 4.26
CA GLY A 58 -9.14 -1.42 5.65
C GLY A 58 -8.16 -2.54 6.00
N GLN A 59 -7.14 -2.77 5.19
CA GLN A 59 -6.05 -3.69 5.49
C GLN A 59 -5.01 -2.97 6.33
N ARG A 60 -4.48 -3.64 7.35
CA ARG A 60 -3.37 -3.09 8.13
C ARG A 60 -2.09 -3.23 7.33
N VAL A 61 -1.41 -2.11 7.07
CA VAL A 61 -0.20 -2.06 6.25
C VAL A 61 0.90 -1.25 6.94
N GLU A 62 2.12 -1.42 6.45
CA GLU A 62 3.31 -0.69 6.91
C GLU A 62 4.04 -0.10 5.71
N TRP A 63 4.37 1.19 5.79
CA TRP A 63 5.21 1.89 4.83
C TRP A 63 6.50 2.35 5.48
N ARG A 64 7.58 2.44 4.70
CA ARG A 64 8.89 2.93 5.15
C ARG A 64 9.47 3.87 4.11
N GLY A 65 10.18 4.90 4.56
CA GLY A 65 10.92 5.77 3.66
C GLY A 65 11.85 6.73 4.37
N SER A 66 12.75 7.32 3.58
CA SER A 66 13.71 8.33 4.03
C SER A 66 13.17 9.72 3.74
N ALA A 67 13.38 10.64 4.68
CA ALA A 67 12.96 12.03 4.57
C ALA A 67 13.93 12.84 3.71
N ASN A 68 13.38 13.65 2.82
CA ASN A 68 14.11 14.72 2.14
C ASN A 68 13.85 16.03 2.89
N GLN A 69 14.91 16.62 3.48
CA GLN A 69 14.81 17.85 4.28
C GLN A 69 13.71 17.80 5.36
N GLY A 70 13.61 16.68 6.07
CA GLY A 70 12.60 16.49 7.12
C GLY A 70 11.18 16.26 6.59
N THR A 71 10.99 16.03 5.30
CA THR A 71 9.68 15.72 4.71
C THR A 71 9.68 14.32 4.12
N ILE A 72 8.61 13.57 4.39
CA ILE A 72 8.25 12.36 3.63
C ILE A 72 6.87 12.55 2.99
N THR A 73 6.64 11.89 1.87
CA THR A 73 5.31 11.69 1.30
C THR A 73 5.13 10.22 0.95
N THR A 74 4.03 9.62 1.36
CA THR A 74 3.75 8.20 1.10
C THR A 74 3.18 7.98 -0.32
N TRP A 75 3.97 8.31 -1.34
CA TRP A 75 3.54 8.21 -2.75
C TRP A 75 3.04 6.81 -3.10
N GLY A 76 1.83 6.71 -3.64
CA GLY A 76 1.18 5.44 -3.99
C GLY A 76 0.60 4.66 -2.80
N TRP A 77 0.68 5.20 -1.58
CA TRP A 77 0.14 4.60 -0.36
C TRP A 77 -0.95 5.48 0.23
N TRP A 78 -2.13 4.90 0.38
CA TRP A 78 -3.33 5.59 0.82
C TRP A 78 -3.71 5.13 2.22
N TRP A 79 -3.95 6.07 3.12
CA TRP A 79 -4.26 5.83 4.52
C TRP A 79 -5.66 6.32 4.88
N LYS A 80 -6.28 5.70 5.87
CA LYS A 80 -7.52 6.20 6.47
C LYS A 80 -7.54 6.03 7.99
N GLY A 81 -8.10 7.01 8.69
CA GLY A 81 -8.23 7.00 10.14
C GLY A 81 -6.89 7.14 10.86
N TRP A 82 -6.76 6.55 12.03
CA TRP A 82 -5.55 6.65 12.82
C TRP A 82 -4.40 5.83 12.22
N VAL A 83 -3.30 6.52 11.93
CA VAL A 83 -2.00 5.94 11.64
C VAL A 83 -1.03 6.30 12.76
N ARG A 84 0.00 5.48 12.94
CA ARG A 84 1.12 5.78 13.85
C ARG A 84 2.37 5.98 13.02
N VAL A 85 2.96 7.17 13.14
CA VAL A 85 4.22 7.55 12.51
C VAL A 85 5.33 7.34 13.51
N TYR A 86 6.30 6.52 13.16
CA TYR A 86 7.55 6.32 13.87
C TYR A 86 8.65 6.98 13.07
N TYR A 87 9.50 7.79 13.68
CA TYR A 87 10.56 8.48 12.96
C TYR A 87 11.81 8.66 13.82
N TRP A 88 12.96 8.78 13.15
CA TRP A 88 14.24 8.98 13.80
C TRP A 88 15.12 9.98 13.07
N ASN A 89 16.06 10.55 13.81
CA ASN A 89 17.04 11.49 13.27
C ASN A 89 18.23 10.77 12.60
N ARG A 90 19.12 11.54 11.96
CA ARG A 90 20.31 10.98 11.25
C ARG A 90 21.19 10.10 12.13
N SER A 91 21.28 10.41 13.42
CA SER A 91 22.09 9.62 14.36
C SER A 91 21.41 8.30 14.75
N ARG A 92 20.16 8.05 14.33
CA ARG A 92 19.31 6.90 14.74
C ARG A 92 19.14 6.75 16.26
N ASN A 93 19.49 7.78 17.02
CA ASN A 93 19.52 7.74 18.48
C ASN A 93 18.15 8.03 19.12
N TYR A 94 17.21 8.58 18.34
CA TYR A 94 15.91 9.00 18.86
C TYR A 94 14.79 8.31 18.10
N TRP A 95 13.93 7.62 18.86
CA TRP A 95 12.75 6.95 18.34
C TRP A 95 11.52 7.72 18.81
N TYR A 96 10.96 8.55 17.92
CA TYR A 96 9.73 9.27 18.21
C TYR A 96 8.55 8.51 17.62
N SER A 97 7.40 8.61 18.27
CA SER A 97 6.15 8.09 17.71
C SER A 97 5.01 9.06 17.95
N GLN A 98 4.16 9.26 16.94
CA GLN A 98 2.94 10.02 17.11
C GLN A 98 1.75 9.44 16.33
N PRO A 99 0.53 9.52 16.91
CA PRO A 99 -0.69 9.21 16.18
C PRO A 99 -1.07 10.38 15.26
N VAL A 100 -1.43 10.08 14.02
CA VAL A 100 -1.97 11.03 13.04
C VAL A 100 -3.30 10.51 12.55
N TYR A 101 -4.34 11.35 12.56
CA TYR A 101 -5.63 11.00 11.97
C TYR A 101 -5.66 11.46 10.50
N VAL A 102 -5.78 10.52 9.57
CA VAL A 102 -5.94 10.80 8.14
C VAL A 102 -7.43 10.80 7.79
N PRO A 103 -8.00 11.94 7.33
CA PRO A 103 -9.40 12.01 6.97
C PRO A 103 -9.74 11.05 5.81
N LYS A 104 -10.98 10.56 5.80
CA LYS A 104 -11.47 9.66 4.73
C LYS A 104 -11.77 10.39 3.43
N PHE A 105 -12.15 11.67 3.52
CA PHE A 105 -12.58 12.49 2.39
C PHE A 105 -11.86 13.84 2.43
N GLN A 106 -11.31 14.27 1.30
CA GLN A 106 -10.88 15.65 1.05
C GLN A 106 -10.80 15.93 -0.46
N VAL A 107 -10.55 17.19 -0.82
CA VAL A 107 -10.54 17.68 -2.22
C VAL A 107 -9.24 17.31 -2.98
N GLY A 108 -8.21 16.77 -2.31
CA GLY A 108 -6.94 16.38 -2.93
C GLY A 108 -6.35 15.07 -2.40
N ASP A 109 -5.23 14.66 -3.00
CA ASP A 109 -4.65 13.33 -2.75
C ASP A 109 -3.82 13.23 -1.46
N THR A 110 -3.36 14.37 -0.94
CA THR A 110 -2.35 14.40 0.14
C THR A 110 -2.84 15.13 1.38
N TYR A 111 -2.67 14.50 2.54
CA TYR A 111 -2.87 15.07 3.86
C TYR A 111 -1.54 15.56 4.42
N GLU A 112 -1.45 16.78 4.94
CA GLU A 112 -0.25 17.24 5.65
C GLU A 112 -0.40 17.07 7.16
N ALA A 113 0.61 16.46 7.79
CA ALA A 113 0.75 16.39 9.24
C ALA A 113 2.19 16.75 9.65
N ARG A 114 2.37 17.17 10.92
CA ARG A 114 3.65 17.65 11.43
C ARG A 114 4.03 16.98 12.76
N CYS A 115 5.33 16.84 13.02
CA CYS A 115 5.83 16.88 14.40
C CYS A 115 5.96 18.36 14.83
#